data_AF-A0AAD7N812-F1
#
_entry.id   AF-A0AAD7N812-F1
#
_cell.length_a   1.000
_cell.length_b   1.000
_cell.length_c   1.000
_cell.angle_alpha   90.00
_cell.angle_beta   90.00
_cell.angle_gamma   90.00
#
_symmetry.space_group_name_H-M   'P 1'
#
loop_
_entity.id
_entity.type
_entity.pdbx_description
1 polymer ?
#
loop_
_entity_poly.entity_id
_entity_poly.type
_entity_poly.pdbx_seq_one_letter_code
_entity_poly.pdbx_strand_id
1 'polypeptide(L)'
;MDALEELRLLKDQVGDVSRVCNAVATGDLTQKITVPVQGDLMVQLKKVINTMVDNLGHFATEVTRVSRDVGTEGKLGAQAHVEDVEGTWRELTDEVNTLAANLTTQVRGIAAVTSAVAKGDLSKQIDV
;
A
#
# COMPACT_ATOMS: atom_id res chain seq x y z
N MET A 1 16.52 5.92 38.92
CA MET A 1 16.94 4.85 38.01
C MET A 1 18.45 4.80 38.07
N ASP A 2 19.05 3.62 38.24
CA ASP A 2 20.51 3.51 38.17
C ASP A 2 20.97 3.36 36.71
N ALA A 3 22.27 3.53 36.46
CA ALA A 3 22.83 3.51 35.11
C ALA A 3 22.69 2.15 34.41
N LEU A 4 22.60 1.05 35.16
CA LEU A 4 22.42 -0.29 34.59
C LEU A 4 20.98 -0.49 34.11
N GLU A 5 20.01 0.04 34.84
CA GLU A 5 18.60 0.01 34.47
C GLU A 5 18.33 0.87 33.23
N GLU A 6 18.94 2.06 33.13
CA GLU A 6 18.90 2.89 31.92
C GLU A 6 19.47 2.18 30.69
N LEU A 7 20.64 1.55 30.84
CA LEU A 7 21.28 0.81 29.74
C LEU A 7 20.43 -0.39 29.29
N ARG A 8 19.83 -1.11 30.24
CA ARG A 8 18.93 -2.23 29.93
C ARG A 8 17.72 -1.75 29.15
N LEU A 9 17.09 -0.66 29.61
CA LEU A 9 15.93 -0.09 28.94
C LEU A 9 16.27 0.35 27.49
N LEU A 10 17.40 1.04 27.30
CA LEU A 10 17.83 1.46 25.97
C LEU A 10 18.08 0.26 25.04
N LYS A 11 18.69 -0.82 25.56
CA LYS A 11 18.91 -2.05 24.80
C LYS A 11 17.60 -2.70 24.38
N ASP A 12 16.60 -2.74 25.26
CA ASP A 12 15.28 -3.28 24.97
C ASP A 12 14.56 -2.44 23.90
N GLN A 13 14.66 -1.10 23.98
CA GLN A 13 14.10 -0.17 22.99
C GLN A 13 14.71 -0.35 21.60
N VAL A 14 16.04 -0.36 21.50
CA VAL A 14 16.75 -0.56 20.22
C VAL A 14 16.52 -1.97 19.68
N GLY A 15 16.45 -2.97 20.55
CA GLY A 15 16.10 -4.34 20.15
C GLY A 15 14.72 -4.44 19.51
N ASP A 16 13.71 -3.77 20.07
CA ASP A 16 12.35 -3.77 19.52
C ASP A 16 12.28 -3.04 18.17
N VAL A 17 13.01 -1.93 18.01
CA VAL A 17 13.18 -1.25 16.71
C VAL A 17 13.75 -2.20 15.66
N SER A 18 14.85 -2.89 15.99
CA SER A 18 15.50 -3.83 15.06
C SER A 18 14.55 -4.97 14.66
N ARG A 19 13.79 -5.51 15.62
CA ARG A 19 12.78 -6.55 15.37
C ARG A 19 11.72 -6.07 14.36
N VAL A 20 11.18 -4.87 14.55
CA VAL A 20 10.17 -4.30 13.66
C VAL A 20 10.74 -4.04 12.27
N CYS A 21 11.94 -3.46 12.16
CA CYS A 21 12.59 -3.25 10.86
C CYS A 21 12.83 -4.57 10.10
N ASN A 22 13.26 -5.63 10.81
CA ASN A 22 13.42 -6.96 10.20
C ASN A 22 12.07 -7.54 9.73
N ALA A 23 11.01 -7.38 10.52
CA ALA A 23 9.68 -7.82 10.15
C ALA A 23 9.20 -7.13 8.86
N VAL A 24 9.30 -5.80 8.80
CA VAL A 24 8.97 -5.00 7.61
C VAL A 24 9.81 -5.42 6.40
N ALA A 25 11.11 -5.66 6.59
CA ALA A 25 11.99 -6.12 5.51
C ALA A 25 11.58 -7.50 4.95
N THR A 26 10.94 -8.34 5.77
CA THR A 26 10.35 -9.62 5.34
C THR A 26 8.89 -9.52 4.89
N GLY A 27 8.31 -8.32 4.86
CA GLY A 27 6.93 -8.08 4.43
C GLY A 27 5.86 -8.24 5.53
N ASP A 28 6.25 -8.44 6.79
CA ASP A 28 5.30 -8.41 7.92
C ASP A 28 5.05 -6.97 8.37
N LEU A 29 3.96 -6.40 7.87
CA LEU A 29 3.51 -5.03 8.14
C LEU A 29 2.54 -4.95 9.34
N THR A 30 2.47 -5.99 10.16
CA THR A 30 1.64 -6.01 11.38
C THR A 30 2.43 -5.67 12.65
N GLN A 31 3.77 -5.70 12.56
CA GLN A 31 4.63 -5.49 13.72
C GLN A 31 4.82 -4.01 14.03
N LYS A 32 4.64 -3.65 15.31
CA LYS A 32 4.89 -2.31 15.82
C LYS A 32 5.88 -2.33 16.96
N ILE A 33 6.51 -1.18 17.21
CA ILE A 33 7.26 -0.94 18.43
C ILE A 33 6.24 -0.85 19.56
N THR A 34 6.36 -1.72 20.55
CA THR A 34 5.41 -1.82 21.67
C THR A 34 6.07 -1.55 23.00
N VAL A 35 7.39 -1.74 23.10
CA VAL A 35 8.13 -1.50 24.33
C VAL A 35 7.97 -0.05 24.81
N PRO A 36 7.96 0.17 26.14
CA PRO A 36 7.99 1.52 26.70
C PRO A 36 9.24 2.28 26.24
N VAL A 37 9.03 3.47 25.70
CA VAL A 37 10.10 4.37 25.26
C VAL A 37 10.21 5.55 26.22
N GLN A 38 11.43 6.04 26.44
CA GLN A 38 11.71 7.20 27.29
C GLN A 38 12.54 8.22 26.51
N GLY A 39 12.33 9.49 26.83
CA GLY A 39 12.98 10.61 26.14
C GLY A 39 12.34 10.93 24.78
N ASP A 40 12.36 12.22 24.43
CA ASP A 40 11.64 12.75 23.26
C ASP A 40 12.08 12.07 21.95
N LEU A 41 13.37 11.74 21.83
CA LEU A 41 13.92 11.08 20.64
C LEU A 41 13.29 9.69 20.41
N MET A 42 13.26 8.83 21.42
CA MET A 42 12.72 7.48 21.27
C MET A 42 11.20 7.49 21.11
N VAL A 43 10.50 8.45 21.73
CA VAL A 43 9.07 8.67 21.52
C VAL A 43 8.78 9.05 20.06
N GLN A 44 9.55 9.99 19.50
CA GLN A 44 9.41 10.38 18.10
C GLN A 44 9.77 9.24 17.15
N LEU A 45 10.87 8.52 17.40
CA LEU A 45 11.30 7.38 16.59
C LEU A 45 10.22 6.29 16.56
N LYS A 46 9.67 5.92 17.72
CA LYS A 46 8.56 4.97 17.85
C LYS A 46 7.36 5.39 17.00
N LYS A 47 6.98 6.68 17.08
CA LYS A 47 5.86 7.22 16.30
C LYS A 47 6.14 7.12 14.80
N VAL A 48 7.28 7.61 14.34
CA VAL A 48 7.65 7.62 12.91
C VAL A 48 7.69 6.19 12.34
N ILE A 49 8.32 5.25 13.03
CA ILE A 49 8.39 3.86 12.57
C ILE A 49 7.00 3.23 12.54
N ASN A 50 6.20 3.37 13.60
CA ASN A 50 4.86 2.78 13.63
C ASN A 50 3.95 3.38 12.54
N THR A 51 4.02 4.69 12.30
CA THR A 51 3.29 5.34 11.20
C THR A 51 3.79 4.85 9.83
N MET A 52 5.10 4.64 9.65
CA MET A 52 5.62 4.04 8.42
C MET A 52 5.06 2.63 8.19
N VAL A 53 5.01 1.79 9.23
CA VAL A 53 4.42 0.44 9.13
C VAL A 53 2.93 0.52 8.76
N ASP A 54 2.17 1.41 9.39
CA ASP A 54 0.75 1.59 9.10
C ASP A 54 0.51 2.01 7.64
N ASN A 55 1.26 3.00 7.16
CA ASN A 55 1.14 3.49 5.78
C ASN A 55 1.49 2.40 4.77
N LEU A 56 2.57 1.64 5.02
CA LEU A 56 2.94 0.48 4.21
C LEU A 56 1.82 -0.56 4.18
N GLY A 57 1.25 -0.88 5.34
CA GLY A 57 0.18 -1.88 5.48
C GLY A 57 -1.09 -1.47 4.74
N HIS A 58 -1.50 -0.19 4.86
CA HIS A 58 -2.63 0.36 4.13
C HIS A 58 -2.42 0.30 2.61
N PHE A 59 -1.25 0.75 2.14
CA PHE A 59 -0.92 0.72 0.72
C PHE A 59 -0.94 -0.73 0.16
N ALA A 60 -0.29 -1.68 0.85
CA ALA A 60 -0.26 -3.07 0.43
C ALA A 60 -1.68 -3.68 0.34
N THR A 61 -2.55 -3.33 1.30
CA THR A 61 -3.94 -3.78 1.31
C THR A 61 -4.72 -3.22 0.12
N GLU A 62 -4.60 -1.92 -0.14
CA GLU A 62 -5.32 -1.26 -1.23
C GLU A 62 -4.87 -1.73 -2.61
N VAL A 63 -3.56 -1.88 -2.84
CA VAL A 63 -3.04 -2.41 -4.11
C VAL A 63 -3.53 -3.84 -4.36
N THR A 64 -3.53 -4.68 -3.31
CA THR A 64 -4.04 -6.05 -3.41
C THR A 64 -5.54 -6.07 -3.73
N ARG A 65 -6.33 -5.21 -3.08
CA ARG A 65 -7.76 -5.08 -3.32
C ARG A 65 -8.05 -4.65 -4.75
N VAL A 66 -7.42 -3.58 -5.24
CA VAL A 66 -7.63 -3.07 -6.60
C VAL A 66 -7.22 -4.09 -7.65
N SER A 67 -6.09 -4.76 -7.45
CA SER A 67 -5.63 -5.83 -8.35
C SER A 67 -6.66 -6.96 -8.44
N ARG A 68 -7.26 -7.35 -7.31
CA ARG A 68 -8.33 -8.35 -7.28
C ARG A 68 -9.61 -7.85 -7.94
N ASP A 69 -10.09 -6.65 -7.57
CA ASP A 69 -11.32 -6.07 -8.07
C ASP A 69 -11.29 -5.90 -9.59
N VAL A 70 -10.25 -5.24 -10.12
CA VAL A 70 -10.14 -4.97 -11.57
C VAL A 70 -9.67 -6.19 -12.35
N GLY A 71 -8.65 -6.89 -11.86
CA GLY A 71 -7.98 -7.96 -12.60
C GLY A 71 -8.67 -9.32 -12.52
N THR A 72 -9.32 -9.65 -11.40
CA THR A 72 -9.93 -10.97 -11.17
C THR A 72 -11.45 -10.93 -11.18
N GLU A 73 -12.04 -9.98 -10.45
CA GLU A 73 -13.50 -9.90 -10.32
C GLU A 73 -14.16 -9.09 -11.45
N GLY A 74 -13.36 -8.43 -12.29
CA GLY A 74 -13.85 -7.63 -13.42
C GLY A 74 -14.65 -6.40 -13.00
N LYS A 75 -14.47 -5.91 -11.78
CA LYS A 75 -15.05 -4.66 -11.28
C LYS A 75 -14.30 -3.47 -11.87
N LEU A 76 -14.61 -3.18 -13.13
CA LEU A 76 -13.97 -2.12 -13.90
C LEU A 76 -14.28 -0.74 -13.30
N GLY A 77 -13.23 0.03 -13.03
CA GLY A 77 -13.29 1.35 -12.42
C GLY A 77 -12.97 1.37 -10.92
N ALA A 78 -12.60 0.24 -10.31
CA ALA A 78 -12.09 0.24 -8.95
C ALA A 78 -10.73 0.96 -8.88
N GLN A 79 -10.54 1.76 -7.83
CA GLN A 79 -9.37 2.59 -7.58
C GLN A 79 -8.90 2.42 -6.14
N ALA A 80 -7.61 2.57 -5.91
CA ALA A 80 -6.97 2.58 -4.61
C ALA A 80 -7.24 3.91 -3.92
N HIS A 81 -7.56 3.85 -2.63
CA HIS A 81 -7.69 5.02 -1.78
C HIS A 81 -6.85 4.84 -0.51
N VAL A 82 -5.71 5.51 -0.46
CA VAL A 82 -4.83 5.51 0.70
C VAL A 82 -4.86 6.92 1.30
N GLU A 83 -5.35 7.04 2.53
CA GLU A 83 -5.41 8.31 3.26
C GLU A 83 -4.00 8.77 3.68
N ASP A 84 -3.80 10.09 3.76
CA ASP A 84 -2.60 10.73 4.31
C ASP A 84 -1.25 10.32 3.68
N VAL A 85 -1.25 9.93 2.40
CA VAL A 85 -0.02 9.66 1.65
C VAL A 85 0.52 10.91 0.95
N GLU A 86 1.83 11.11 1.06
CA GLU A 86 2.57 12.18 0.39
C GLU A 86 3.82 11.62 -0.30
N GLY A 87 4.42 12.43 -1.18
CA GLY A 87 5.64 12.08 -1.92
C GLY A 87 5.47 10.78 -2.72
N THR A 88 6.47 9.91 -2.64
CA THR A 88 6.52 8.64 -3.38
C THR A 88 5.29 7.76 -3.15
N TRP A 89 4.68 7.77 -1.95
CA TRP A 89 3.50 6.95 -1.67
C TRP A 89 2.27 7.40 -2.45
N ARG A 90 2.12 8.72 -2.61
CA ARG A 90 1.05 9.30 -3.41
C ARG A 90 1.25 8.98 -4.89
N GLU A 91 2.47 9.17 -5.38
CA GLU A 91 2.83 8.86 -6.78
C GLU A 91 2.51 7.40 -7.12
N LEU A 92 2.91 6.45 -6.27
CA LEU A 92 2.61 5.03 -6.48
C LEU A 92 1.10 4.73 -6.45
N THR A 93 0.34 5.41 -5.59
CA THR A 93 -1.12 5.26 -5.54
C THR A 93 -1.77 5.78 -6.82
N ASP A 94 -1.32 6.93 -7.32
CA ASP A 94 -1.80 7.52 -8.57
C ASP A 94 -1.45 6.64 -9.77
N GLU A 95 -0.23 6.07 -9.82
CA GLU A 95 0.19 5.13 -10.87
C GLU A 95 -0.66 3.86 -10.91
N VAL A 96 -0.96 3.25 -9.75
CA VAL A 96 -1.87 2.09 -9.66
C VAL A 96 -3.27 2.45 -10.16
N ASN A 97 -3.75 3.65 -9.83
CA ASN A 97 -5.05 4.14 -10.29
C ASN A 97 -5.08 4.40 -11.80
N THR A 98 -4.00 4.93 -12.39
CA THR A 98 -3.86 5.06 -13.83
C THR A 98 -3.87 3.70 -14.52
N LEU A 99 -3.15 2.71 -13.98
CA LEU A 99 -3.14 1.35 -14.52
C LEU A 99 -4.54 0.73 -14.51
N ALA A 100 -5.25 0.82 -13.38
CA ALA A 100 -6.62 0.32 -13.23
C ALA A 100 -7.61 1.00 -14.18
N ALA A 101 -7.49 2.31 -14.37
CA ALA A 101 -8.32 3.09 -15.29
C ALA A 101 -8.05 2.71 -16.75
N ASN A 102 -6.78 2.57 -17.14
CA ASN A 102 -6.40 2.16 -18.48
C ASN A 102 -6.94 0.76 -18.81
N LEU A 103 -6.78 -0.20 -17.89
CA LEU A 103 -7.31 -1.55 -18.06
C LEU A 103 -8.84 -1.55 -18.17
N THR A 104 -9.52 -0.73 -17.36
CA THR A 104 -10.98 -0.53 -17.44
C THR A 104 -11.43 -0.03 -18.82
N THR A 105 -10.76 1.00 -19.34
CA THR A 105 -11.06 1.57 -20.66
C THR A 105 -10.84 0.53 -21.76
N GLN A 106 -9.71 -0.17 -21.74
CA GLN A 106 -9.37 -1.20 -22.72
C GLN A 106 -10.41 -2.33 -22.75
N VAL A 107 -10.79 -2.87 -21.58
CA VAL A 107 -11.77 -3.96 -21.49
C VAL A 107 -13.16 -3.51 -21.97
N ARG A 108 -13.60 -2.29 -21.62
CA ARG A 108 -14.87 -1.74 -22.13
C ARG A 108 -14.84 -1.51 -23.63
N GLY A 109 -13.71 -1.04 -24.18
CA GLY A 109 -13.49 -0.90 -25.62
C GLY A 109 -13.64 -2.23 -26.36
N ILE A 110 -12.99 -3.29 -25.85
CA ILE A 110 -13.11 -4.64 -26.39
C ILE A 110 -14.56 -5.14 -26.35
N ALA A 111 -15.27 -4.93 -25.24
CA ALA A 111 -16.66 -5.34 -25.10
C ALA A 111 -17.59 -4.61 -26.09
N ALA A 112 -17.35 -3.32 -26.33
CA ALA A 112 -18.10 -2.53 -27.30
C ALA A 112 -17.87 -3.02 -28.74
N VAL A 113 -16.61 -3.26 -29.13
CA VAL A 113 -16.26 -3.80 -30.46
C VAL A 113 -16.83 -5.20 -30.65
N THR A 114 -16.70 -6.08 -29.67
CA THR A 114 -17.27 -7.44 -29.73
C THR A 114 -18.79 -7.41 -29.89
N SER A 115 -19.47 -6.49 -29.19
CA SER A 115 -20.91 -6.28 -29.33
C SER A 115 -21.31 -5.76 -30.71
N ALA A 116 -20.49 -4.91 -31.34
CA ALA A 116 -20.72 -4.40 -32.69
C ALA A 116 -20.55 -5.51 -33.74
N VAL A 117 -19.49 -6.30 -33.62
CA VAL A 117 -19.23 -7.46 -34.48
C VAL A 117 -20.37 -8.48 -34.40
N ALA A 118 -20.87 -8.76 -33.19
CA ALA A 118 -22.02 -9.67 -33.00
C ALA A 118 -23.31 -9.15 -33.67
N LYS A 119 -23.43 -7.84 -33.90
CA LYS A 119 -24.53 -7.19 -34.64
C LYS A 119 -24.25 -7.03 -36.13
N GLY A 120 -23.10 -7.50 -36.62
CA GLY A 120 -22.67 -7.40 -38.01
C GLY A 120 -21.97 -6.09 -38.38
N ASP A 121 -21.68 -5.21 -37.43
CA ASP A 121 -20.93 -3.96 -37.66
C ASP A 121 -19.43 -4.19 -37.45
N LEU A 122 -18.70 -4.32 -38.56
CA LEU A 122 -17.23 -4.48 -38.59
C LEU A 122 -16.47 -3.14 -38.68
N SER A 123 -17.17 -2.00 -38.64
CA SER A 123 -16.54 -0.69 -38.75
C SER A 123 -15.89 -0.20 -37.44
N LYS A 124 -16.19 -0.85 -36.31
CA LYS A 124 -15.65 -0.49 -34.99
C LYS A 124 -14.26 -1.08 -34.76
N GLN A 125 -13.38 -0.27 -34.18
CA GLN A 125 -12.01 -0.67 -33.81
C GLN A 125 -11.76 -0.36 -32.33
N ILE A 126 -10.74 -1.00 -31.76
CA ILE A 126 -10.28 -0.73 -30.41
C ILE A 126 -9.33 0.47 -30.48
N ASP A 127 -9.71 1.58 -29.84
CA ASP A 127 -8.81 2.70 -29.58
C ASP A 127 -8.07 2.45 -28.25
N VAL A 128 -6.75 2.61 -28.27
CA VAL A 128 -5.86 2.34 -27.12
C VAL A 128 -5.36 3.65 -26.52
#